data_AF-G1PAN9-F1
#
_entry.id   AF-G1PAN9-F1
#
_cell.length_a   1.000
_cell.length_b   1.000
_cell.length_c   1.000
_cell.angle_alpha   90.00
_cell.angle_beta   90.00
_cell.angle_gamma   90.00
#
_symmetry.space_group_name_H-M   'P 1'
#
loop_
_entity.id
_entity.type
_entity.pdbx_description
1 polymer ?
#
loop_
_entity_poly.entity_id
_entity_poly.type
_entity_poly.pdbx_seq_one_letter_code
_entity_poly.pdbx_strand_id
1 'polypeptide(L)'
;MAPSRPAPGRRTGGFGAPGEGFSPAGFKNKNVKQRTWRPNHLQAFAGSVREGQGFAFRRKLKIQQNYKKLLWRKNKAQTSQESQFRDRYPDHLKHLYLAEEERLRKQTRKVQKNKSEEQVNEALPTEQCNTDQALSEEHCSIDQPQPEEPCKEERVNFITIPKKNKKKTSNQKAQEEYERVQAKRAAKKQEFERRKQEREEAQRLYKKKKMEMFKILSKKTKKGQPNLNLQMEYLLKKIQENN
;
A
#
# COMPACT_ATOMS: atom_id res chain seq x y z
N MET A 1 -30.89 -39.49 46.90
CA MET A 1 -31.91 -38.87 47.78
C MET A 1 -31.18 -38.14 48.91
N ALA A 2 -31.78 -37.07 49.45
CA ALA A 2 -31.19 -36.18 50.47
C ALA A 2 -29.92 -35.40 50.01
N PRO A 3 -29.54 -34.29 50.70
CA PRO A 3 -30.39 -33.09 50.78
C PRO A 3 -29.65 -31.78 50.48
N SER A 4 -30.36 -30.76 50.00
CA SER A 4 -29.86 -29.38 49.88
C SER A 4 -29.97 -28.61 51.21
N ARG A 5 -29.04 -27.68 51.47
CA ARG A 5 -29.05 -26.74 52.61
C ARG A 5 -28.47 -25.36 52.21
N PRO A 6 -28.76 -24.28 52.98
CA PRO A 6 -29.46 -23.14 52.39
C PRO A 6 -28.63 -21.86 52.21
N ALA A 7 -29.23 -20.88 51.54
CA ALA A 7 -28.69 -19.53 51.39
C ALA A 7 -28.68 -18.74 52.72
N PRO A 8 -27.66 -17.91 52.99
CA PRO A 8 -27.60 -17.06 54.19
C PRO A 8 -28.60 -15.89 54.09
N GLY A 9 -29.40 -15.70 55.14
CA GLY A 9 -30.45 -14.70 55.18
C GLY A 9 -29.95 -13.25 55.34
N ARG A 10 -30.79 -12.30 54.91
CA ARG A 10 -30.61 -10.86 55.21
C ARG A 10 -30.86 -10.63 56.70
N ARG A 11 -29.97 -9.90 57.40
CA ARG A 11 -30.27 -9.33 58.71
C ARG A 11 -30.80 -7.91 58.55
N THR A 12 -31.93 -7.64 59.20
CA THR A 12 -32.45 -6.30 59.48
C THR A 12 -31.94 -5.82 60.85
N GLY A 13 -32.05 -4.51 61.11
CA GLY A 13 -31.60 -3.86 62.35
C GLY A 13 -30.48 -2.84 62.09
N GLY A 14 -30.65 -1.56 62.47
CA GLY A 14 -31.83 -0.93 63.06
C GLY A 14 -31.79 0.59 62.98
N PHE A 15 -32.89 1.25 63.33
CA PHE A 15 -32.97 2.71 63.44
C PHE A 15 -32.39 3.19 64.79
N GLY A 16 -31.77 4.37 64.79
CA GLY A 16 -31.29 5.08 65.97
C GLY A 16 -31.57 6.58 65.83
N ALA A 17 -31.87 7.25 66.94
CA ALA A 17 -32.35 8.63 67.00
C ALA A 17 -31.24 9.69 66.76
N PRO A 18 -31.59 10.94 66.41
CA PRO A 18 -30.60 11.98 66.10
C PRO A 18 -29.96 12.57 67.36
N GLY A 19 -28.71 12.99 67.23
CA GLY A 19 -28.00 13.84 68.19
C GLY A 19 -27.13 14.84 67.44
N GLU A 20 -27.26 16.13 67.77
CA GLU A 20 -26.51 17.21 67.13
C GLU A 20 -25.07 17.27 67.65
N GLY A 21 -24.09 17.47 66.75
CA GLY A 21 -22.68 17.47 67.15
C GLY A 21 -21.68 17.50 66.00
N PHE A 22 -21.49 18.69 65.41
CA PHE A 22 -20.34 19.11 64.59
C PHE A 22 -19.98 18.33 63.30
N SER A 23 -19.72 19.13 62.26
CA SER A 23 -18.96 18.82 61.06
C SER A 23 -18.11 20.07 60.72
N PRO A 24 -17.11 20.03 59.81
CA PRO A 24 -16.62 18.90 59.01
C PRO A 24 -15.08 18.67 59.10
N ALA A 25 -14.62 17.42 59.24
CA ALA A 25 -13.17 17.12 59.23
C ALA A 25 -12.79 15.77 58.56
N GLY A 26 -12.80 15.75 57.22
CA GLY A 26 -11.99 14.81 56.42
C GLY A 26 -12.46 13.35 56.34
N PHE A 27 -13.25 13.03 55.32
CA PHE A 27 -13.49 11.66 54.84
C PHE A 27 -12.19 10.99 54.35
N LYS A 28 -11.42 10.39 55.27
CA LYS A 28 -10.25 9.57 54.93
C LYS A 28 -10.69 8.16 54.52
N ASN A 29 -10.65 7.87 53.22
CA ASN A 29 -11.11 6.62 52.60
C ASN A 29 -10.29 5.38 53.04
N LYS A 30 -10.58 4.84 54.22
CA LYS A 30 -9.99 3.59 54.77
C LYS A 30 -10.49 2.32 54.06
N ASN A 31 -10.42 2.26 52.73
CA ASN A 31 -10.82 1.12 51.90
C ASN A 31 -9.76 0.69 50.88
N VAL A 32 -8.49 1.01 51.14
CA VAL A 32 -7.36 0.44 50.39
C VAL A 32 -7.19 -1.03 50.80
N LYS A 33 -7.89 -1.93 50.10
CA LYS A 33 -7.67 -3.38 50.21
C LYS A 33 -6.20 -3.66 49.85
N GLN A 34 -5.42 -4.11 50.83
CA GLN A 34 -3.99 -4.39 50.62
C GLN A 34 -3.82 -5.40 49.48
N ARG A 35 -3.05 -5.00 48.46
CA ARG A 35 -2.86 -5.79 47.23
C ARG A 35 -1.91 -6.96 47.54
N THR A 36 -2.49 -8.11 47.88
CA THR A 36 -1.72 -9.34 48.14
C THR A 36 -0.85 -9.69 46.92
N TRP A 37 0.47 -9.60 47.10
CA TRP A 37 1.46 -10.00 46.11
C TRP A 37 1.44 -11.51 45.96
N ARG A 38 0.68 -12.02 44.97
CA ARG A 38 0.81 -13.40 44.51
C ARG A 38 1.99 -13.49 43.53
N PRO A 39 3.02 -14.33 43.77
CA PRO A 39 4.11 -14.53 42.82
C PRO A 39 3.57 -15.10 41.51
N ASN A 40 3.63 -14.32 40.43
CA ASN A 40 2.98 -14.66 39.16
C ASN A 40 3.86 -15.60 38.31
N HIS A 41 4.07 -16.81 38.81
CA HIS A 41 5.02 -17.80 38.30
C HIS A 41 4.71 -18.30 36.88
N LEU A 42 3.47 -18.15 36.40
CA LEU A 42 3.10 -18.37 34.99
C LEU A 42 3.73 -17.35 34.01
N GLN A 43 4.40 -16.30 34.52
CA GLN A 43 5.13 -15.32 33.71
C GLN A 43 6.67 -15.46 33.87
N ALA A 44 7.13 -16.59 34.40
CA ALA A 44 8.55 -16.93 34.48
C ALA A 44 9.14 -17.14 33.07
N PHE A 45 9.95 -16.16 32.63
CA PHE A 45 10.72 -16.16 31.39
C PHE A 45 9.91 -16.25 30.08
N ALA A 46 9.55 -15.08 29.53
CA ALA A 46 8.96 -14.98 28.18
C ALA A 46 9.99 -15.24 27.07
N GLY A 47 10.10 -16.51 26.64
CA GLY A 47 10.86 -16.98 25.48
C GLY A 47 11.42 -18.39 25.68
N SER A 48 11.89 -19.05 24.63
CA SER A 48 12.68 -20.29 24.76
C SER A 48 14.14 -19.95 25.05
N VAL A 49 14.71 -20.54 26.11
CA VAL A 49 16.14 -20.39 26.47
C VAL A 49 17.02 -20.99 25.36
N ARG A 50 16.60 -22.15 24.82
CA ARG A 50 17.33 -22.88 23.76
C ARG A 50 17.37 -22.14 22.42
N GLU A 51 16.39 -21.27 22.16
CA GLU A 51 16.31 -20.46 20.92
C GLU A 51 16.77 -19.00 21.11
N GLY A 52 17.25 -18.62 22.30
CA GLY A 52 17.70 -17.25 22.60
C GLY A 52 16.61 -16.17 22.62
N GLN A 53 15.33 -16.55 22.51
CA GLN A 53 14.19 -15.64 22.32
C GLN A 53 13.78 -14.84 23.56
N GLY A 54 14.46 -15.05 24.71
CA GLY A 54 14.16 -14.37 25.97
C GLY A 54 14.67 -12.93 26.08
N PHE A 55 15.28 -12.61 27.22
CA PHE A 55 15.75 -11.24 27.53
C PHE A 55 16.69 -10.66 26.46
N ALA A 56 17.60 -11.47 25.89
CA ALA A 56 18.53 -11.04 24.85
C ALA A 56 17.79 -10.57 23.58
N PHE A 57 16.82 -11.34 23.08
CA PHE A 57 15.99 -10.97 21.93
C PHE A 57 15.13 -9.73 22.22
N ARG A 58 14.50 -9.65 23.40
CA ARG A 58 13.75 -8.45 23.84
C ARG A 58 14.65 -7.21 23.91
N ARG A 59 15.89 -7.34 24.37
CA ARG A 59 16.90 -6.25 24.40
C ARG A 59 17.34 -5.87 22.98
N LYS A 60 17.57 -6.84 22.09
CA LYS A 60 17.88 -6.63 20.66
C LYS A 60 16.76 -5.87 19.95
N LEU A 61 15.50 -6.25 20.14
CA LEU A 61 14.34 -5.53 19.62
C LEU A 61 14.22 -4.10 20.19
N LYS A 62 14.41 -3.91 21.50
CA LYS A 62 14.39 -2.58 22.12
C LYS A 62 15.50 -1.66 21.58
N ILE A 63 16.70 -2.21 21.34
CA ILE A 63 17.81 -1.49 20.70
C ILE A 63 17.45 -1.12 19.25
N GLN A 64 16.91 -2.06 18.46
CA GLN A 64 16.48 -1.79 17.08
C GLN A 64 15.36 -0.72 17.01
N GLN A 65 14.39 -0.74 17.93
CA GLN A 65 13.34 0.27 18.03
C GLN A 65 13.91 1.64 18.41
N ASN A 66 14.83 1.70 19.38
CA ASN A 66 15.54 2.94 19.74
C ASN A 66 16.36 3.48 18.57
N TYR A 67 17.08 2.62 17.84
CA TYR A 67 17.84 3.01 16.65
C TYR A 67 16.94 3.57 15.54
N LYS A 68 15.82 2.91 15.23
CA LYS A 68 14.82 3.43 14.29
C LYS A 68 14.21 4.76 14.74
N LYS A 69 14.01 4.96 16.05
CA LYS A 69 13.56 6.22 16.65
C LYS A 69 14.62 7.34 16.55
N LEU A 70 15.91 7.00 16.67
CA LEU A 70 17.02 7.94 16.44
C LEU A 70 17.14 8.32 14.96
N LEU A 71 17.05 7.36 14.03
CA LEU A 71 16.99 7.64 12.59
C LEU A 71 15.80 8.54 12.23
N TRP A 72 14.61 8.24 12.76
CA TRP A 72 13.43 9.09 12.54
C TRP A 72 13.62 10.51 13.11
N ARG A 73 14.26 10.66 14.27
CA ARG A 73 14.62 11.97 14.83
C ARG A 73 15.65 12.71 13.97
N LYS A 74 16.72 12.04 13.51
CA LYS A 74 17.71 12.62 12.60
C LYS A 74 17.04 13.11 11.32
N ASN A 75 16.27 12.25 10.66
CA ASN A 75 15.60 12.59 9.41
C ASN A 75 14.59 13.73 9.60
N LYS A 76 13.83 13.75 10.71
CA LYS A 76 12.90 14.85 11.01
C LYS A 76 13.64 16.17 11.28
N ALA A 77 14.74 16.15 12.03
CA ALA A 77 15.56 17.34 12.28
C ALA A 77 16.20 17.86 10.99
N GLN A 78 16.72 16.96 10.15
CA GLN A 78 17.25 17.30 8.82
C GLN A 78 16.16 17.92 7.93
N THR A 79 14.93 17.39 7.91
CA THR A 79 13.85 18.02 7.14
C THR A 79 13.50 19.43 7.61
N SER A 80 13.65 19.75 8.91
CA SER A 80 13.45 21.12 9.42
C SER A 80 14.60 22.08 9.14
N GLN A 81 15.82 21.57 8.89
CA GLN A 81 16.96 22.39 8.45
C GLN A 81 16.97 22.58 6.93
N GLU A 82 16.72 21.51 6.16
CA GLU A 82 16.53 21.56 4.70
C GLU A 82 15.36 22.47 4.32
N SER A 83 14.32 22.59 5.15
CA SER A 83 13.20 23.54 4.93
C SER A 83 13.53 25.02 5.19
N GLN A 84 14.73 25.36 5.69
CA GLN A 84 15.16 26.75 5.89
C GLN A 84 16.03 27.29 4.74
N PHE A 85 16.58 26.42 3.88
CA PHE A 85 17.50 26.82 2.81
C PHE A 85 17.23 26.12 1.46
N ARG A 86 16.00 25.63 1.27
CA ARG A 86 15.43 25.34 -0.05
C ARG A 86 14.34 26.36 -0.33
N ASP A 87 14.27 26.86 -1.56
CA ASP A 87 13.04 27.41 -2.12
C ASP A 87 12.00 26.29 -2.21
N ARG A 88 11.34 26.04 -1.07
CA ARG A 88 10.48 24.87 -0.91
C ARG A 88 9.10 25.20 -1.43
N TYR A 89 8.95 25.10 -2.77
CA TYR A 89 7.66 24.98 -3.43
C TYR A 89 6.75 24.06 -2.60
N PRO A 90 5.52 24.48 -2.25
CA PRO A 90 4.62 23.71 -1.42
C PRO A 90 4.47 22.27 -1.91
N ASP A 91 4.50 21.30 -0.99
CA ASP A 91 4.51 19.86 -1.35
C ASP A 91 3.33 19.44 -2.24
N HIS A 92 2.20 20.17 -2.18
CA HIS A 92 1.05 19.94 -3.06
C HIS A 92 1.29 20.38 -4.52
N LEU A 93 2.22 21.30 -4.81
CA LEU A 93 2.58 21.75 -6.17
C LEU A 93 3.74 20.93 -6.78
N LYS A 94 4.45 20.12 -5.98
CA LYS A 94 5.59 19.30 -6.43
C LYS A 94 5.29 18.46 -7.67
N HIS A 95 4.04 18.03 -7.84
CA HIS A 95 3.62 17.23 -9.00
C HIS A 95 3.62 18.01 -10.33
N LEU A 96 3.39 19.32 -10.30
CA LEU A 96 3.49 20.19 -11.48
C LEU A 96 4.94 20.33 -11.92
N TYR A 97 5.84 20.62 -10.96
CA TYR A 97 7.27 20.76 -11.21
C TYR A 97 7.90 19.48 -11.79
N LEU A 98 7.58 18.31 -11.21
CA LEU A 98 8.03 17.02 -11.75
C LEU A 98 7.51 16.75 -13.18
N ALA A 99 6.28 17.17 -13.49
CA ALA A 99 5.72 17.05 -14.85
C ALA A 99 6.41 18.00 -15.85
N GLU A 100 6.82 19.18 -15.41
CA GLU A 100 7.59 20.13 -16.21
C GLU A 100 9.04 19.65 -16.45
N GLU A 101 9.73 19.16 -15.41
CA GLU A 101 11.04 18.51 -15.55
C GLU A 101 10.99 17.33 -16.53
N GLU A 102 9.93 16.49 -16.46
CA GLU A 102 9.72 15.42 -17.43
C GLU A 102 9.46 15.94 -18.84
N ARG A 103 8.72 17.04 -19.01
CA ARG A 103 8.48 17.66 -20.33
C ARG A 103 9.78 18.15 -20.95
N LEU A 104 10.60 18.88 -20.18
CA LEU A 104 11.91 19.38 -20.58
C LEU A 104 12.86 18.23 -20.93
N ARG A 105 12.94 17.18 -20.10
CA ARG A 105 13.75 15.98 -20.39
C ARG A 105 13.26 15.21 -21.62
N LYS A 106 11.96 15.22 -21.92
CA LYS A 106 11.41 14.64 -23.16
C LYS A 106 11.74 15.51 -24.38
N GLN A 107 11.78 16.83 -24.24
CA GLN A 107 12.21 17.75 -25.30
C GLN A 107 13.70 17.63 -25.60
N THR A 108 14.59 17.67 -24.60
CA THR A 108 16.04 17.54 -24.83
C THR A 108 16.42 16.20 -25.43
N ARG A 109 15.78 15.09 -24.99
CA ARG A 109 15.94 13.77 -25.62
C ARG A 109 15.48 13.73 -27.08
N LYS A 110 14.38 14.41 -27.42
CA LYS A 110 13.94 14.55 -28.83
C LYS A 110 14.97 15.34 -29.63
N VAL A 111 15.43 16.49 -29.15
CA VAL A 111 16.45 17.31 -29.84
C VAL A 111 17.76 16.55 -30.02
N GLN A 112 18.21 15.78 -29.02
CA GLN A 112 19.37 14.89 -29.14
C GLN A 112 19.15 13.80 -30.19
N LYS A 113 17.98 13.14 -30.18
CA LYS A 113 17.65 12.11 -31.18
C LYS A 113 17.63 12.70 -32.60
N ASN A 114 16.90 13.79 -32.80
CA ASN A 114 16.82 14.47 -34.10
C ASN A 114 18.22 14.85 -34.61
N LYS A 115 19.09 15.41 -33.76
CA LYS A 115 20.48 15.75 -34.16
C LYS A 115 21.33 14.54 -34.54
N SER A 116 21.13 13.38 -33.90
CA SER A 116 21.78 12.13 -34.33
C SER A 116 21.19 11.53 -35.61
N GLU A 117 19.94 11.88 -35.97
CA GLU A 117 19.34 11.53 -37.26
C GLU A 117 19.81 12.52 -38.36
N GLU A 118 19.98 13.80 -38.02
CA GLU A 118 20.49 14.87 -38.89
C GLU A 118 21.96 14.61 -39.29
N GLN A 119 22.83 14.25 -38.34
CA GLN A 119 24.23 13.86 -38.58
C GLN A 119 24.42 12.56 -39.39
N VAL A 120 23.36 11.76 -39.59
CA VAL A 120 23.40 10.58 -40.48
C VAL A 120 22.98 10.96 -41.92
N ASN A 121 22.30 12.09 -42.11
CA ASN A 121 21.85 12.56 -43.43
C ASN A 121 22.78 13.61 -44.06
N GLU A 122 23.63 14.29 -43.27
CA GLU A 122 24.57 15.32 -43.74
C GLU A 122 25.99 14.78 -44.04
N ALA A 123 26.11 13.49 -44.36
CA ALA A 123 27.39 12.78 -44.47
C ALA A 123 27.61 12.08 -45.84
N LEU A 124 27.33 12.78 -46.95
CA LEU A 124 27.85 12.45 -48.28
C LEU A 124 27.67 13.62 -49.27
N PRO A 125 28.76 14.25 -49.71
CA PRO A 125 28.96 14.53 -51.14
C PRO A 125 30.14 13.73 -51.69
N THR A 126 30.01 13.23 -52.91
CA THR A 126 31.05 12.51 -53.65
C THR A 126 32.02 13.46 -54.36
N GLU A 127 33.31 13.20 -54.28
CA GLU A 127 34.27 13.42 -55.39
C GLU A 127 35.42 12.40 -55.33
N GLN A 128 36.15 12.20 -56.43
CA GLN A 128 37.08 11.08 -56.63
C GLN A 128 38.56 11.51 -56.80
N CYS A 129 39.51 10.89 -56.07
CA CYS A 129 40.91 10.76 -56.53
C CYS A 129 41.78 9.75 -55.72
N ASN A 130 42.02 8.59 -56.34
CA ASN A 130 43.35 8.00 -56.65
C ASN A 130 44.45 7.77 -55.55
N THR A 131 44.78 6.47 -55.41
CA THR A 131 46.17 5.93 -55.54
C THR A 131 47.11 5.84 -54.32
N ASP A 132 47.22 4.60 -53.83
CA ASP A 132 48.42 3.83 -53.42
C ASP A 132 49.28 4.22 -52.21
N GLN A 133 49.13 3.46 -51.12
CA GLN A 133 50.20 2.68 -50.44
C GLN A 133 49.60 1.82 -49.29
N ALA A 134 50.08 0.63 -48.91
CA ALA A 134 50.74 -0.49 -49.58
C ALA A 134 50.90 -1.62 -48.53
N LEU A 135 50.84 -2.91 -48.94
CA LEU A 135 51.12 -4.12 -48.12
C LEU A 135 50.13 -4.39 -46.94
N SER A 136 49.80 -5.63 -46.57
CA SER A 136 50.21 -6.96 -47.08
C SER A 136 49.10 -8.02 -46.89
N GLU A 137 48.95 -8.90 -47.89
CA GLU A 137 48.64 -10.34 -47.83
C GLU A 137 47.44 -10.83 -46.96
N GLU A 138 46.32 -11.35 -47.49
CA GLU A 138 46.06 -12.49 -48.41
C GLU A 138 45.93 -13.88 -47.74
N HIS A 139 45.03 -14.80 -48.14
CA HIS A 139 43.80 -14.66 -48.95
C HIS A 139 42.56 -14.70 -47.98
N CYS A 140 41.51 -15.54 -47.97
CA CYS A 140 40.87 -16.53 -48.88
C CYS A 140 39.45 -16.84 -48.30
N SER A 141 38.40 -17.29 -49.01
CA SER A 141 37.85 -17.02 -50.35
C SER A 141 36.46 -17.70 -50.47
N ILE A 142 35.57 -17.21 -51.35
CA ILE A 142 34.57 -17.99 -52.14
C ILE A 142 33.50 -18.81 -51.34
N ASP A 143 32.19 -18.66 -51.52
CA ASP A 143 31.41 -17.84 -52.48
C ASP A 143 29.97 -17.58 -51.97
N GLN A 144 29.24 -16.70 -52.66
CA GLN A 144 27.78 -16.54 -52.53
C GLN A 144 27.10 -16.59 -53.91
N PRO A 145 25.96 -17.27 -54.03
CA PRO A 145 24.82 -16.63 -54.70
C PRO A 145 23.48 -16.78 -53.95
N GLN A 146 22.54 -15.94 -54.36
CA GLN A 146 21.10 -15.91 -54.02
C GLN A 146 20.30 -16.61 -55.15
N PRO A 147 18.96 -16.51 -55.23
CA PRO A 147 17.94 -16.99 -54.29
C PRO A 147 16.86 -17.87 -54.98
N GLU A 148 16.16 -18.75 -54.25
CA GLU A 148 15.02 -19.51 -54.79
C GLU A 148 13.86 -19.65 -53.78
N GLU A 149 12.63 -19.41 -54.24
CA GLU A 149 11.34 -19.69 -53.59
C GLU A 149 10.35 -20.16 -54.69
N PRO A 150 9.24 -20.89 -54.41
CA PRO A 150 8.92 -21.71 -53.23
C PRO A 150 8.32 -23.09 -53.57
N CYS A 151 8.52 -24.12 -52.73
CA CYS A 151 7.83 -25.42 -52.85
C CYS A 151 6.86 -25.69 -51.69
N LYS A 152 5.62 -26.08 -52.03
CA LYS A 152 4.56 -26.49 -51.08
C LYS A 152 4.44 -28.01 -51.08
N GLU A 153 5.05 -28.70 -50.12
CA GLU A 153 4.89 -30.15 -49.99
C GLU A 153 4.23 -30.58 -48.66
N GLU A 154 3.03 -31.13 -48.86
CA GLU A 154 2.42 -32.27 -48.18
C GLU A 154 2.37 -32.31 -46.64
N ARG A 155 1.13 -32.09 -46.16
CA ARG A 155 0.64 -32.42 -44.82
C ARG A 155 0.63 -33.94 -44.58
N VAL A 156 1.79 -34.55 -44.36
CA VAL A 156 1.87 -35.94 -43.87
C VAL A 156 1.62 -35.96 -42.36
N ASN A 157 0.63 -36.74 -41.92
CA ASN A 157 0.18 -36.75 -40.53
C ASN A 157 1.17 -37.50 -39.63
N PHE A 158 2.10 -36.78 -39.00
CA PHE A 158 2.92 -37.32 -37.92
C PHE A 158 2.04 -37.80 -36.77
N ILE A 159 1.94 -39.12 -36.61
CA ILE A 159 1.30 -39.78 -35.47
C ILE A 159 1.91 -39.19 -34.19
N THR A 160 1.08 -38.53 -33.38
CA THR A 160 1.51 -37.73 -32.23
C THR A 160 1.88 -38.59 -31.04
N ILE A 161 2.97 -39.35 -31.16
CA ILE A 161 3.62 -40.07 -30.07
C ILE A 161 3.87 -39.06 -28.93
N PRO A 162 3.25 -39.24 -27.74
CA PRO A 162 3.36 -38.27 -26.66
C PRO A 162 4.79 -38.28 -26.12
N LYS A 163 5.57 -37.26 -26.52
CA LYS A 163 6.95 -37.05 -26.08
C LYS A 163 6.98 -36.96 -24.55
N LYS A 164 7.40 -38.05 -23.89
CA LYS A 164 7.48 -38.16 -22.42
C LYS A 164 8.21 -36.94 -21.87
N ASN A 165 7.50 -36.12 -21.09
CA ASN A 165 7.96 -34.79 -20.67
C ASN A 165 9.35 -34.87 -20.01
N LYS A 166 10.38 -34.33 -20.69
CA LYS A 166 11.74 -34.25 -20.14
C LYS A 166 11.68 -33.46 -18.82
N LYS A 167 12.28 -34.01 -17.75
CA LYS A 167 12.27 -33.38 -16.42
C LYS A 167 12.94 -32.00 -16.51
N LYS A 168 12.20 -30.93 -16.18
CA LYS A 168 12.69 -29.55 -16.24
C LYS A 168 13.97 -29.37 -15.40
N THR A 169 14.93 -28.61 -15.92
CA THR A 169 16.20 -28.33 -15.23
C THR A 169 15.96 -27.46 -13.99
N SER A 170 16.94 -27.40 -13.07
CA SER A 170 16.84 -26.56 -11.87
C SER A 170 16.67 -25.08 -12.23
N ASN A 171 17.40 -24.59 -13.24
CA ASN A 171 17.33 -23.21 -13.71
C ASN A 171 15.95 -22.86 -14.30
N GLN A 172 15.37 -23.73 -15.14
CA GLN A 172 14.02 -23.56 -15.69
C GLN A 172 12.95 -23.46 -14.58
N LYS A 173 13.06 -24.29 -13.53
CA LYS A 173 12.15 -24.21 -12.37
C LYS A 173 12.30 -22.90 -11.60
N ALA A 174 13.52 -22.36 -11.49
CA ALA A 174 13.76 -21.07 -10.84
C ALA A 174 13.15 -19.89 -11.62
N GLN A 175 13.20 -19.94 -12.96
CA GLN A 175 12.51 -18.98 -13.83
C GLN A 175 10.99 -19.04 -13.64
N GLU A 176 10.41 -20.24 -13.68
CA GLU A 176 8.96 -20.44 -13.46
C GLU A 176 8.48 -19.97 -12.08
N GLU A 177 9.24 -20.19 -11.00
CA GLU A 177 8.89 -19.65 -9.69
C GLU A 177 9.07 -18.13 -9.60
N TYR A 178 10.06 -17.55 -10.29
CA TYR A 178 10.20 -16.10 -10.38
C TYR A 178 9.00 -15.46 -11.08
N GLU A 179 8.55 -16.02 -12.20
CA GLU A 179 7.34 -15.59 -12.92
C GLU A 179 6.08 -15.77 -12.07
N ARG A 180 5.91 -16.91 -11.38
CA ARG A 180 4.81 -17.15 -10.43
C ARG A 180 4.81 -16.11 -9.31
N VAL A 181 5.97 -15.71 -8.79
CA VAL A 181 6.10 -14.66 -7.77
C VAL A 181 5.78 -13.28 -8.35
N GLN A 182 6.18 -12.97 -9.58
CA GLN A 182 5.78 -11.73 -10.26
C GLN A 182 4.25 -11.67 -10.48
N ALA A 183 3.64 -12.72 -11.03
CA ALA A 183 2.19 -12.79 -11.24
C ALA A 183 1.41 -12.63 -9.92
N LYS A 184 1.83 -13.31 -8.85
CA LYS A 184 1.25 -13.15 -7.50
C LYS A 184 1.40 -11.73 -6.94
N ARG A 185 2.46 -11.00 -7.28
CA ARG A 185 2.64 -9.58 -6.90
C ARG A 185 1.75 -8.65 -7.74
N ALA A 186 1.66 -8.89 -9.05
CA ALA A 186 0.83 -8.12 -9.97
C ALA A 186 -0.67 -8.23 -9.63
N ALA A 187 -1.16 -9.45 -9.41
CA ALA A 187 -2.55 -9.70 -8.99
C ALA A 187 -2.90 -8.97 -7.69
N LYS A 188 -2.03 -9.05 -6.65
CA LYS A 188 -2.23 -8.34 -5.38
C LYS A 188 -2.20 -6.81 -5.53
N LYS A 189 -1.42 -6.27 -6.47
CA LYS A 189 -1.42 -4.83 -6.79
C LYS A 189 -2.75 -4.41 -7.43
N GLN A 190 -3.23 -5.17 -8.41
CA GLN A 190 -4.51 -4.91 -9.08
C GLN A 190 -5.69 -5.04 -8.10
N GLU A 191 -5.72 -6.06 -7.25
CA GLU A 191 -6.71 -6.24 -6.18
C GLU A 191 -6.75 -5.04 -5.22
N PHE A 192 -5.58 -4.56 -4.79
CA PHE A 192 -5.48 -3.38 -3.93
C PHE A 192 -5.95 -2.09 -4.63
N GLU A 193 -5.68 -1.94 -5.93
CA GLU A 193 -6.11 -0.80 -6.75
C GLU A 193 -7.64 -0.81 -6.96
N ARG A 194 -8.25 -1.97 -7.26
CA ARG A 194 -9.72 -2.15 -7.30
C ARG A 194 -10.35 -1.80 -5.95
N ARG A 195 -9.85 -2.39 -4.87
CA ARG A 195 -10.31 -2.12 -3.51
C ARG A 195 -10.09 -0.67 -3.07
N LYS A 196 -9.18 0.08 -3.70
CA LYS A 196 -9.03 1.53 -3.51
C LYS A 196 -10.12 2.30 -4.25
N GLN A 197 -10.34 1.99 -5.54
CA GLN A 197 -11.40 2.58 -6.37
C GLN A 197 -12.78 2.40 -5.71
N GLU A 198 -13.14 1.18 -5.31
CA GLU A 198 -14.39 0.87 -4.59
C GLU A 198 -14.63 1.77 -3.37
N ARG A 199 -13.59 2.02 -2.56
CA ARG A 199 -13.68 2.89 -1.37
C ARG A 199 -13.85 4.36 -1.73
N GLU A 200 -13.19 4.83 -2.80
CA GLU A 200 -13.33 6.21 -3.27
C GLU A 200 -14.70 6.44 -3.94
N GLU A 201 -15.21 5.46 -4.68
CA GLU A 201 -16.54 5.45 -5.28
C GLU A 201 -17.64 5.39 -4.22
N ALA A 202 -17.55 4.49 -3.23
CA ALA A 202 -18.47 4.45 -2.10
C ALA A 202 -18.51 5.78 -1.33
N GLN A 203 -17.36 6.42 -1.11
CA GLN A 203 -17.31 7.76 -0.52
C GLN A 203 -17.93 8.84 -1.42
N ARG A 204 -17.73 8.79 -2.74
CA ARG A 204 -18.36 9.70 -3.71
C ARG A 204 -19.87 9.53 -3.73
N LEU A 205 -20.37 8.30 -3.74
CA LEU A 205 -21.80 7.96 -3.70
C LEU A 205 -22.44 8.40 -2.39
N TYR A 206 -21.81 8.14 -1.24
CA TYR A 206 -22.28 8.64 0.06
C TYR A 206 -22.34 10.18 0.08
N LYS A 207 -21.30 10.87 -0.41
CA LYS A 207 -21.28 12.34 -0.50
C LYS A 207 -22.38 12.88 -1.43
N LYS A 208 -22.60 12.26 -2.60
CA LYS A 208 -23.69 12.60 -3.52
C LYS A 208 -25.06 12.46 -2.84
N LYS A 209 -25.40 11.27 -2.33
CA LYS A 209 -26.67 11.01 -1.62
C LYS A 209 -26.88 11.97 -0.44
N LYS A 210 -25.82 12.30 0.33
CA LYS A 210 -25.89 13.27 1.43
C LYS A 210 -26.19 14.69 0.94
N MET A 211 -25.57 15.14 -0.16
CA MET A 211 -25.83 16.47 -0.74
C MET A 211 -27.21 16.56 -1.39
N GLU A 212 -27.68 15.49 -2.03
CA GLU A 212 -29.03 15.37 -2.61
C GLU A 212 -30.10 15.42 -1.52
N MET A 213 -29.97 14.59 -0.48
CA MET A 213 -30.85 14.61 0.70
C MET A 213 -30.86 15.99 1.36
N PHE A 214 -29.68 16.62 1.57
CA PHE A 214 -29.60 17.97 2.12
C PHE A 214 -30.29 19.00 1.21
N LYS A 215 -30.09 18.96 -0.11
CA LYS A 215 -30.76 19.82 -1.10
C LYS A 215 -32.28 19.63 -1.16
N ILE A 216 -32.82 18.50 -0.71
CA ILE A 216 -34.27 18.31 -0.56
C ILE A 216 -34.73 18.87 0.79
N LEU A 217 -34.15 18.41 1.89
CA LEU A 217 -34.60 18.73 3.25
C LEU A 217 -34.40 20.21 3.65
N SER A 218 -33.38 20.88 3.10
CA SER A 218 -33.07 22.29 3.40
C SER A 218 -33.91 23.31 2.62
N LYS A 219 -34.75 22.87 1.65
CA LYS A 219 -35.60 23.78 0.88
C LYS A 219 -36.65 24.45 1.77
N LYS A 220 -36.78 25.75 1.58
CA LYS A 220 -37.72 26.61 2.31
C LYS A 220 -38.67 27.31 1.35
N THR A 221 -39.85 27.68 1.85
CA THR A 221 -40.81 28.53 1.14
C THR A 221 -40.32 29.99 1.11
N LYS A 222 -41.01 30.86 0.35
CA LYS A 222 -40.73 32.31 0.34
C LYS A 222 -40.82 32.96 1.75
N LYS A 223 -41.51 32.32 2.71
CA LYS A 223 -41.63 32.75 4.12
C LYS A 223 -40.59 32.10 5.05
N GLY A 224 -39.57 31.42 4.53
CA GLY A 224 -38.49 30.81 5.31
C GLY A 224 -38.84 29.52 6.06
N GLN A 225 -40.10 29.08 6.01
CA GLN A 225 -40.58 27.81 6.57
C GLN A 225 -40.09 26.61 5.74
N PRO A 226 -39.86 25.42 6.31
CA PRO A 226 -39.48 24.23 5.56
C PRO A 226 -40.58 23.80 4.57
N ASN A 227 -40.19 23.29 3.39
CA ASN A 227 -41.15 22.75 2.43
C ASN A 227 -41.49 21.28 2.77
N LEU A 228 -42.58 21.11 3.53
CA LEU A 228 -43.03 19.79 4.02
C LEU A 228 -43.31 18.78 2.90
N ASN A 229 -43.88 19.19 1.77
CA ASN A 229 -44.24 18.29 0.68
C ASN A 229 -43.01 17.54 0.16
N LEU A 230 -41.90 18.25 -0.06
CA LEU A 230 -40.63 17.67 -0.52
C LEU A 230 -39.97 16.78 0.54
N GLN A 231 -40.23 17.03 1.83
CA GLN A 231 -39.77 16.17 2.93
C GLN A 231 -40.60 14.89 3.01
N MET A 232 -41.92 14.97 2.76
CA MET A 232 -42.83 13.83 2.66
C MET A 232 -42.53 12.96 1.44
N GLU A 233 -42.30 13.53 0.26
CA GLU A 233 -41.85 12.81 -0.94
C GLU A 233 -40.57 12.00 -0.67
N TYR A 234 -39.57 12.62 -0.02
CA TYR A 234 -38.34 11.94 0.36
C TYR A 234 -38.57 10.82 1.38
N LEU A 235 -39.45 11.03 2.37
CA LEU A 235 -39.79 10.03 3.37
C LEU A 235 -40.53 8.83 2.76
N LEU A 236 -41.54 9.07 1.91
CA LEU A 236 -42.29 8.04 1.19
C LEU A 236 -41.37 7.22 0.28
N LYS A 237 -40.51 7.89 -0.50
CA LYS A 237 -39.49 7.21 -1.30
C LYS A 237 -38.55 6.38 -0.44
N LYS A 238 -38.11 6.90 0.71
CA LYS A 238 -37.26 6.15 1.64
C LYS A 238 -37.99 4.94 2.24
N ILE A 239 -39.30 5.01 2.50
CA ILE A 239 -40.08 3.83 2.94
C ILE A 239 -40.14 2.78 1.82
N GLN A 240 -40.39 3.20 0.58
CA GLN A 240 -40.36 2.33 -0.60
C GLN A 240 -38.96 1.72 -0.89
N GLU A 241 -37.87 2.41 -0.54
CA GLU A 241 -36.50 1.89 -0.64
C GLU A 241 -36.10 0.92 0.50
N ASN A 242 -36.93 0.72 1.53
CA ASN A 242 -36.66 -0.17 2.68
C ASN A 242 -37.68 -1.32 2.85
N ASN A 243 -38.67 -1.43 1.96
CA ASN A 243 -39.66 -2.50 1.91
C ASN A 243 -39.33 -3.51 0.80
#